data_AF-A0A1F8PFN9-F1
#
_entry.id   AF-A0A1F8PFN9-F1
#
_cell.length_a   1.000
_cell.length_b   1.000
_cell.length_c   1.000
_cell.angle_alpha   90.00
_cell.angle_beta   90.00
_cell.angle_gamma   90.00
#
_symmetry.space_group_name_H-M   'P 1'
#
loop_
_entity.id
_entity.type
_entity.pdbx_description
1 polymer ?
#
loop_
_entity_poly.entity_id
_entity_poly.type
_entity_poly.pdbx_seq_one_letter_code
_entity_poly.pdbx_strand_id
1 'polypeptide(L)'
;MTSQVKAVTFYKMKSTDGRSVFAFRWRYVGLPLIFLLISVVLVAVFYKQLPFPVAYHFNSDGSADMWAIPGLFVFWALLPQFLLTLGAIVVTWINTIMATRFLDPESALVKPQRIMLIMGNMVAIPQLIIIFAMLDIFSYNSFQTHLRPSVLVFALIVMVVGGIILSAFFVQTMRQVFRGNRKVQMTKSK
;
A
#
# COMPACT_ATOMS: atom_id res chain seq x y z
N MET A 1 4.89 39.52 -38.69
CA MET A 1 5.66 38.37 -38.20
C MET A 1 6.12 38.66 -36.78
N THR A 2 5.44 38.13 -35.77
CA THR A 2 6.05 37.65 -34.51
C THR A 2 5.00 36.91 -33.71
N SER A 3 5.29 35.63 -33.52
CA SER A 3 4.40 34.58 -33.03
C SER A 3 4.07 34.78 -31.55
N GLN A 4 2.77 34.85 -31.24
CA GLN A 4 2.23 34.67 -29.89
C GLN A 4 2.46 33.21 -29.49
N VAL A 5 3.48 32.95 -28.67
CA VAL A 5 3.67 31.65 -28.03
C VAL A 5 2.55 31.46 -27.03
N LYS A 6 1.45 30.88 -27.51
CA LYS A 6 0.32 30.41 -26.71
C LYS A 6 0.87 29.36 -25.75
N ALA A 7 1.01 29.74 -24.47
CA ALA A 7 1.26 28.81 -23.39
C ALA A 7 0.24 27.67 -23.47
N VAL A 8 0.74 26.44 -23.63
CA VAL A 8 -0.04 25.21 -23.55
C VAL A 8 -0.48 25.07 -22.10
N THR A 9 -1.55 25.79 -21.77
CA THR A 9 -2.27 25.63 -20.52
C THR A 9 -3.01 24.31 -20.66
N PHE A 10 -2.47 23.27 -20.03
CA PHE A 10 -3.15 21.99 -19.89
C PHE A 10 -4.56 22.26 -19.33
N TYR A 11 -5.55 22.11 -20.20
CA TYR A 11 -6.95 22.25 -19.86
C TYR A 11 -7.26 21.30 -18.70
N LYS A 12 -7.53 21.88 -17.53
CA LYS A 12 -8.31 21.22 -16.48
C LYS A 12 -9.71 21.04 -17.05
N MET A 13 -9.95 19.93 -17.74
CA MET A 13 -11.29 19.56 -18.22
C MET A 13 -12.22 19.44 -17.02
N LYS A 14 -13.03 20.48 -16.82
CA LYS A 14 -14.21 20.47 -15.96
C LYS A 14 -15.30 19.76 -16.76
N SER A 15 -15.69 18.55 -16.34
CA SER A 15 -16.76 17.81 -17.01
C SER A 15 -18.06 18.63 -17.00
N THR A 16 -18.66 18.77 -18.17
CA THR A 16 -19.79 19.66 -18.51
C THR A 16 -21.13 19.24 -17.90
N ASP A 17 -21.15 18.47 -16.81
CA ASP A 17 -22.36 17.80 -16.35
C ASP A 17 -22.66 17.97 -14.85
N GLY A 18 -21.97 18.89 -14.15
CA GLY A 18 -22.25 19.21 -12.74
C GLY A 18 -22.00 18.08 -11.72
N ARG A 19 -21.88 16.83 -12.16
CA ARG A 19 -21.52 15.66 -11.35
C ARG A 19 -20.05 15.72 -11.00
N SER A 20 -19.73 15.74 -9.71
CA SER A 20 -18.35 15.60 -9.27
C SER A 20 -17.88 14.17 -9.53
N VAL A 21 -17.28 13.95 -10.69
CA VAL A 21 -16.65 12.67 -11.04
C VAL A 21 -15.54 12.41 -10.03
N PHE A 22 -15.66 11.34 -9.24
CA PHE A 22 -14.55 10.81 -8.46
C PHE A 22 -13.46 10.35 -9.43
N ALA A 23 -12.46 11.20 -9.67
CA ALA A 23 -11.29 10.84 -10.46
C ALA A 23 -10.32 10.01 -9.59
N PHE A 24 -9.68 9.01 -10.21
CA PHE A 24 -8.60 8.25 -9.58
C PHE A 24 -7.48 9.21 -9.17
N ARG A 25 -6.97 9.05 -7.95
CA ARG A 25 -5.87 9.86 -7.43
C ARG A 25 -4.74 8.94 -7.00
N TRP A 26 -3.52 9.20 -7.48
CA TRP A 26 -2.32 8.47 -7.11
C TRP A 26 -2.07 8.40 -5.60
N ARG A 27 -2.52 9.42 -4.85
CA ARG A 27 -2.48 9.43 -3.39
C ARG A 27 -3.21 8.25 -2.73
N TYR A 28 -4.18 7.63 -3.40
CA TYR A 28 -4.90 6.47 -2.87
C TYR A 28 -4.05 5.19 -2.83
N VAL A 29 -2.99 5.12 -3.64
CA VAL A 29 -2.06 3.98 -3.71
C VAL A 29 -0.61 4.42 -3.51
N GLY A 30 -0.41 5.58 -2.86
CA GLY A 30 0.91 6.16 -2.67
C GLY A 30 1.81 5.29 -1.80
N LEU A 31 1.30 4.77 -0.67
CA LEU A 31 2.10 3.93 0.21
C LEU A 31 2.59 2.64 -0.47
N PRO A 32 1.74 1.84 -1.15
CA PRO A 32 2.23 0.62 -1.77
C PRO A 32 3.21 0.87 -2.92
N LEU A 33 3.06 1.97 -3.66
CA LEU A 33 4.05 2.38 -4.67
C LEU A 33 5.40 2.75 -4.04
N ILE A 34 5.39 3.51 -2.95
CA ILE A 34 6.61 3.89 -2.23
C ILE A 34 7.32 2.64 -1.69
N PHE A 35 6.57 1.69 -1.11
CA PHE A 35 7.12 0.45 -0.58
C PHE A 35 7.68 -0.47 -1.67
N LEU A 36 7.00 -0.58 -2.81
CA LEU A 36 7.55 -1.27 -3.98
C LEU A 36 8.87 -0.62 -4.43
N LEU A 37 8.93 0.70 -4.50
CA LEU A 37 10.13 1.42 -4.89
C LEU A 37 11.28 1.23 -3.88
N ILE A 38 10.99 1.28 -2.58
CA ILE A 38 11.96 0.96 -1.53
C ILE A 38 12.50 -0.47 -1.70
N SER A 39 11.62 -1.43 -1.99
CA SER A 39 12.02 -2.83 -2.23
C SER A 39 12.98 -2.95 -3.42
N VAL A 40 12.69 -2.25 -4.52
CA VAL A 40 13.56 -2.23 -5.71
C VAL A 40 14.91 -1.59 -5.40
N VAL A 41 14.94 -0.48 -4.64
CA VAL A 41 16.19 0.18 -4.22
C VAL A 41 17.01 -0.74 -3.33
N LEU A 42 16.38 -1.43 -2.37
CA LEU A 42 17.02 -2.42 -1.51
C LEU A 42 17.71 -3.50 -2.34
N VAL A 43 16.99 -4.09 -3.31
CA VAL A 43 17.57 -5.07 -4.23
C VAL A 43 18.74 -4.45 -4.99
N ALA A 44 18.59 -3.27 -5.60
CA ALA A 44 19.64 -2.66 -6.40
C ALA A 44 20.94 -2.41 -5.62
N VAL A 45 20.83 -2.03 -4.34
CA VAL A 45 21.98 -1.78 -3.45
C VAL A 45 22.65 -3.08 -3.02
N PHE A 46 21.86 -4.06 -2.56
CA PHE A 46 22.39 -5.28 -1.94
C PHE A 46 22.66 -6.40 -2.94
N TYR A 47 22.14 -6.35 -4.17
CA TYR A 47 22.27 -7.43 -5.15
C TYR A 47 23.73 -7.80 -5.44
N LYS A 48 24.61 -6.80 -5.53
CA LYS A 48 26.05 -7.01 -5.77
C LYS A 48 26.77 -7.65 -4.57
N GLN A 49 26.18 -7.57 -3.39
CA GLN A 49 26.73 -8.11 -2.14
C GLN A 49 26.18 -9.50 -1.82
N LEU A 50 25.21 -9.99 -2.61
CA LEU A 50 24.64 -11.32 -2.42
C LEU A 50 25.64 -12.41 -2.84
N PRO A 51 25.98 -13.35 -1.94
CA PRO A 51 26.81 -14.50 -2.26
C PRO A 51 26.07 -15.46 -3.19
N PHE A 52 26.83 -16.20 -3.98
CA PHE A 52 26.31 -17.33 -4.75
C PHE A 52 26.73 -18.63 -4.06
N PRO A 53 25.81 -19.40 -3.43
CA PRO A 53 24.35 -19.22 -3.34
C PRO A 53 23.87 -18.37 -2.15
N VAL A 54 22.63 -17.85 -2.22
CA VAL A 54 21.97 -17.05 -1.18
C VAL A 54 21.25 -17.96 -0.20
N ALA A 55 21.54 -17.83 1.09
CA ALA A 55 20.78 -18.49 2.14
C ALA A 55 19.48 -17.71 2.42
N TYR A 56 18.33 -18.38 2.36
CA TYR A 56 17.04 -17.72 2.61
C TYR A 56 16.20 -18.37 3.72
N HIS A 57 16.49 -19.62 4.10
CA HIS A 57 15.87 -20.29 5.23
C HIS A 57 16.95 -20.67 6.25
N PHE A 58 16.67 -20.42 7.53
CA PHE A 58 17.59 -20.66 8.63
C PHE A 58 16.94 -21.58 9.66
N ASN A 59 17.68 -22.60 10.08
CA ASN A 59 17.30 -23.47 11.19
C ASN A 59 17.36 -22.70 12.52
N SER A 60 16.78 -23.26 13.58
CA SER A 60 16.78 -22.68 14.92
C SER A 60 18.19 -22.53 15.53
N ASP A 61 19.13 -23.35 15.09
CA ASP A 61 20.56 -23.24 15.40
C ASP A 61 21.25 -22.09 14.62
N GLY A 62 20.65 -21.63 13.52
CA GLY A 62 21.20 -20.60 12.64
C GLY A 62 21.92 -21.07 11.41
N SER A 63 22.04 -22.38 11.23
CA SER A 63 22.56 -22.93 10.00
C SER A 63 21.61 -22.62 8.85
N ALA A 64 22.17 -22.30 7.68
CA ALA A 64 21.39 -22.09 6.47
C ALA A 64 20.95 -23.45 5.91
N ASP A 65 19.64 -23.64 5.84
CA ASP A 65 19.01 -24.91 5.45
C ASP A 65 18.64 -24.92 3.96
N MET A 66 18.20 -23.78 3.43
CA MET A 66 17.84 -23.63 2.02
C MET A 66 18.61 -22.53 1.33
N TRP A 67 19.12 -22.87 0.15
CA TRP A 67 19.98 -22.05 -0.68
C TRP A 67 19.28 -21.78 -2.02
N ALA A 68 19.37 -20.55 -2.51
CA ALA A 68 18.77 -20.13 -3.77
C ALA A 68 19.79 -19.36 -4.63
N ILE A 69 19.58 -19.43 -5.94
CA ILE A 69 20.28 -18.54 -6.88
C ILE A 69 19.83 -17.10 -6.57
N PRO A 70 20.73 -16.11 -6.48
CA PRO A 70 20.38 -14.73 -6.13
C PRO A 70 19.24 -14.14 -6.97
N GLY A 71 19.27 -14.37 -8.29
CA GLY A 71 18.22 -13.92 -9.20
C GLY A 71 16.85 -14.53 -8.90
N LEU A 72 16.81 -15.83 -8.54
CA LEU A 72 15.57 -16.52 -8.18
C LEU A 72 15.03 -16.00 -6.85
N PHE A 73 15.91 -15.78 -5.86
CA PHE A 73 15.52 -15.19 -4.58
C PHE A 73 14.93 -13.79 -4.76
N VAL A 74 15.61 -12.93 -5.52
CA VAL A 74 15.14 -11.55 -5.81
C VAL A 74 13.79 -11.57 -6.51
N PHE A 75 13.61 -12.45 -7.50
CA PHE A 75 12.34 -12.62 -8.19
C PHE A 75 11.22 -12.96 -7.21
N TRP A 76 11.42 -13.97 -6.35
CA TRP A 76 10.43 -14.37 -5.35
C TRP A 76 10.18 -13.32 -4.26
N ALA A 77 11.16 -12.46 -3.97
CA ALA A 77 11.00 -11.37 -3.01
C ALA A 77 10.22 -10.18 -3.58
N LEU A 78 10.46 -9.81 -4.84
CA LEU A 78 9.80 -8.68 -5.50
C LEU A 78 8.42 -9.03 -6.08
N LEU A 79 8.19 -10.29 -6.47
CA LEU A 79 6.93 -10.70 -7.08
C LEU A 79 5.71 -10.45 -6.16
N PRO A 80 5.71 -10.85 -4.87
CA PRO A 80 4.62 -10.54 -3.96
C PRO A 80 4.40 -9.04 -3.77
N GLN A 81 5.48 -8.25 -3.67
CA GLN A 81 5.41 -6.78 -3.58
C GLN A 81 4.69 -6.18 -4.77
N PHE A 82 5.09 -6.61 -5.98
CA PHE A 82 4.50 -6.13 -7.22
C PHE A 82 3.01 -6.48 -7.33
N LEU A 83 2.65 -7.74 -7.04
CA LEU A 83 1.26 -8.20 -7.09
C LEU A 83 0.37 -7.45 -6.09
N LEU A 84 0.89 -7.20 -4.88
CA LEU A 84 0.18 -6.42 -3.86
C LEU A 84 -0.06 -4.97 -4.31
N THR A 85 0.95 -4.29 -4.87
CA THR A 85 0.78 -2.93 -5.41
C THR A 85 -0.22 -2.91 -6.57
N LEU A 86 -0.14 -3.88 -7.48
CA LEU A 86 -1.06 -3.99 -8.60
C LEU A 86 -2.50 -4.25 -8.10
N GLY A 87 -2.67 -5.12 -7.11
CA GLY A 87 -3.95 -5.36 -6.44
C GLY A 87 -4.53 -4.08 -5.83
N ALA A 88 -3.70 -3.29 -5.13
CA ALA A 88 -4.13 -2.00 -4.56
C ALA A 88 -4.61 -1.02 -5.64
N ILE A 89 -3.92 -0.94 -6.78
CA ILE A 89 -4.32 -0.12 -7.93
C ILE A 89 -5.67 -0.59 -8.49
N VAL A 90 -5.79 -1.89 -8.77
CA VAL A 90 -7.01 -2.47 -9.35
C VAL A 90 -8.20 -2.27 -8.42
N VAL A 91 -8.07 -2.60 -7.14
CA VAL A 91 -9.14 -2.43 -6.13
C VAL A 91 -9.56 -0.96 -6.05
N THR A 92 -8.60 -0.03 -5.97
CA THR A 92 -8.90 1.40 -5.90
C THR A 92 -9.59 1.89 -7.17
N TRP A 93 -9.15 1.43 -8.34
CA TRP A 93 -9.71 1.82 -9.62
C TRP A 93 -11.15 1.32 -9.78
N ILE A 94 -11.42 0.05 -9.48
CA ILE A 94 -12.77 -0.54 -9.49
C ILE A 94 -13.70 0.25 -8.57
N ASN A 95 -13.27 0.53 -7.34
CA ASN A 95 -14.05 1.32 -6.39
C ASN A 95 -14.31 2.75 -6.88
N THR A 96 -13.35 3.36 -7.57
CA THR A 96 -13.53 4.70 -8.16
C THR A 96 -14.59 4.68 -9.25
N ILE A 97 -14.55 3.69 -10.14
CA ILE A 97 -15.56 3.51 -11.20
C ILE A 97 -16.95 3.28 -10.58
N MET A 98 -17.06 2.40 -9.59
CA MET A 98 -18.33 2.14 -8.91
C MET A 98 -18.87 3.38 -8.19
N ALA A 99 -18.02 4.13 -7.50
CA ALA A 99 -18.42 5.35 -6.81
C ALA A 99 -18.95 6.42 -7.77
N THR A 100 -18.37 6.56 -8.97
CA THR A 100 -18.90 7.49 -9.98
C THR A 100 -20.27 7.10 -10.54
N ARG A 101 -20.63 5.81 -10.48
CA ARG A 101 -21.90 5.29 -11.02
C ARG A 101 -23.03 5.24 -9.99
N PHE A 102 -22.69 5.04 -8.71
CA PHE A 102 -23.67 4.67 -7.68
C PHE A 102 -23.70 5.57 -6.44
N LEU A 103 -22.73 6.47 -6.24
CA LEU A 103 -22.73 7.35 -5.07
C LEU A 103 -22.96 8.80 -5.46
N ASP A 104 -24.05 9.38 -4.93
CA ASP A 104 -24.20 10.82 -4.85
C ASP A 104 -23.25 11.37 -3.75
N PRO A 105 -22.29 12.23 -4.10
CA PRO A 105 -21.29 12.75 -3.18
C PRO A 105 -21.88 13.57 -2.03
N GLU A 106 -23.09 14.11 -2.19
CA GLU A 106 -23.81 14.90 -1.19
C GLU A 106 -24.61 14.06 -0.19
N SER A 107 -25.08 12.85 -0.57
CA SER A 107 -25.90 12.00 0.31
C SER A 107 -25.07 11.02 1.16
N ALA A 108 -23.79 10.85 0.82
CA ALA A 108 -22.89 9.93 1.52
C ALA A 108 -22.43 10.47 2.89
N LEU A 109 -22.90 9.82 3.96
CA LEU A 109 -22.53 10.09 5.36
C LEU A 109 -21.02 10.05 5.64
N VAL A 110 -20.25 9.33 4.81
CA VAL A 110 -18.78 9.25 4.90
C VAL A 110 -18.21 9.67 3.55
N LYS A 111 -17.28 10.63 3.56
CA LYS A 111 -16.61 11.13 2.34
C LYS A 111 -15.97 9.96 1.57
N PRO A 112 -16.45 9.61 0.36
CA PRO A 112 -15.96 8.44 -0.38
C PRO A 112 -14.45 8.48 -0.65
N GLN A 113 -13.89 9.69 -0.79
CA GLN A 113 -12.43 9.90 -0.91
C GLN A 113 -11.63 9.34 0.26
N ARG A 114 -12.15 9.40 1.49
CA ARG A 114 -11.44 8.92 2.69
C ARG A 114 -11.43 7.40 2.73
N ILE A 115 -12.54 6.77 2.32
CA ILE A 115 -12.65 5.32 2.22
C ILE A 115 -11.67 4.79 1.15
N MET A 116 -11.66 5.41 -0.03
CA MET A 116 -10.73 5.05 -1.12
C MET A 116 -9.27 5.19 -0.71
N LEU A 117 -8.93 6.26 0.01
CA LEU A 117 -7.57 6.47 0.51
C LEU A 117 -7.15 5.41 1.51
N ILE A 118 -8.07 4.97 2.38
CA ILE A 118 -7.77 3.92 3.36
C ILE A 118 -7.62 2.57 2.65
N MET A 119 -8.61 2.16 1.85
CA MET A 119 -8.60 0.85 1.18
C MET A 119 -7.39 0.65 0.27
N GLY A 120 -7.04 1.65 -0.54
CA GLY A 120 -5.90 1.56 -1.45
C GLY A 120 -4.54 1.52 -0.75
N ASN A 121 -4.44 1.98 0.51
CA ASN A 121 -3.21 1.97 1.29
C ASN A 121 -3.15 0.84 2.34
N MET A 122 -4.23 0.09 2.58
CA MET A 122 -4.23 -1.02 3.54
C MET A 122 -3.20 -2.11 3.17
N VAL A 123 -2.97 -2.31 1.88
CA VAL A 123 -1.99 -3.26 1.35
C VAL A 123 -0.55 -2.91 1.72
N ALA A 124 -0.28 -1.68 2.15
CA ALA A 124 1.04 -1.24 2.57
C ALA A 124 1.56 -2.01 3.81
N ILE A 125 0.66 -2.51 4.67
CA ILE A 125 1.03 -3.25 5.88
C ILE A 125 1.75 -4.57 5.54
N PRO A 126 1.16 -5.51 4.78
CA PRO A 126 1.86 -6.74 4.41
C PRO A 126 3.12 -6.47 3.57
N GLN A 127 3.13 -5.43 2.75
CA GLN A 127 4.34 -5.03 2.01
C GLN A 127 5.48 -4.58 2.91
N LEU A 128 5.18 -3.86 4.00
CA LEU A 128 6.20 -3.44 4.96
C LEU A 128 6.82 -4.64 5.69
N ILE A 129 6.02 -5.66 6.02
CA ILE A 129 6.50 -6.92 6.60
C ILE A 129 7.49 -7.62 5.64
N ILE A 130 7.13 -7.70 4.36
CA ILE A 130 7.99 -8.33 3.35
C ILE A 130 9.29 -7.54 3.14
N ILE A 131 9.25 -6.19 3.07
CA ILE A 131 10.46 -5.35 2.98
C ILE A 131 11.42 -5.65 4.13
N PHE A 132 10.87 -5.75 5.33
CA PHE A 132 11.67 -5.99 6.52
C PHE A 132 12.32 -7.37 6.50
N ALA A 133 11.57 -8.41 6.07
CA ALA A 133 12.13 -9.74 5.87
C ALA A 133 13.25 -9.75 4.79
N MET A 134 13.08 -9.00 3.69
CA MET A 134 14.12 -8.85 2.68
C MET A 134 15.40 -8.22 3.25
N LEU A 135 15.25 -7.19 4.09
CA LEU A 135 16.38 -6.49 4.69
C LEU A 135 17.16 -7.40 5.65
N ASP A 136 16.49 -8.28 6.40
CA ASP A 136 17.15 -9.29 7.24
C ASP A 136 17.98 -10.27 6.43
N ILE A 137 17.37 -10.87 5.41
CA ILE A 137 18.05 -11.85 4.56
C ILE A 137 19.24 -11.20 3.85
N PHE A 138 19.09 -9.97 3.36
CA PHE A 138 20.20 -9.22 2.75
C PHE A 138 21.29 -8.85 3.75
N SER A 139 20.94 -8.42 4.96
CA SER A 139 21.89 -8.10 6.01
C SER A 139 22.72 -9.33 6.41
N TYR A 140 22.05 -10.47 6.57
CA TYR A 140 22.73 -11.74 6.84
C TYR A 140 23.68 -12.14 5.72
N ASN A 141 23.21 -12.12 4.46
CA ASN A 141 24.01 -12.58 3.34
C ASN A 141 25.18 -11.64 3.02
N SER A 142 25.07 -10.33 3.30
CA SER A 142 26.14 -9.36 3.05
C SER A 142 27.14 -9.24 4.19
N PHE A 143 26.71 -9.37 5.46
CA PHE A 143 27.54 -9.05 6.62
C PHE A 143 27.64 -10.19 7.65
N GLN A 144 27.03 -11.36 7.38
CA GLN A 144 26.90 -12.48 8.32
C GLN A 144 26.31 -12.09 9.69
N THR A 145 25.65 -10.93 9.76
CA THR A 145 25.06 -10.39 10.97
C THR A 145 23.59 -10.78 10.96
N HIS A 146 23.18 -11.58 11.95
CA HIS A 146 21.79 -11.99 12.09
C HIS A 146 20.98 -10.92 12.82
N LEU A 147 19.89 -10.43 12.21
CA LEU A 147 18.86 -9.66 12.92
C LEU A 147 17.80 -10.60 13.56
N ARG A 148 18.14 -11.89 13.76
CA ARG A 148 17.25 -13.01 14.16
C ARG A 148 16.23 -12.68 15.27
N PRO A 149 16.58 -12.09 16.43
CA PRO A 149 15.58 -11.74 17.45
C PRO A 149 14.79 -10.47 17.08
N SER A 150 15.45 -9.50 16.46
CA SER A 150 14.86 -8.21 16.09
C SER A 150 13.84 -8.33 14.97
N VAL A 151 13.90 -9.36 14.12
CA VAL A 151 13.02 -9.47 12.95
C VAL A 151 11.65 -10.00 13.30
N LEU A 152 11.60 -11.05 14.11
CA LEU A 152 10.35 -11.54 14.67
C LEU A 152 9.73 -10.49 15.59
N VAL A 153 10.53 -9.83 16.44
CA VAL A 153 10.01 -8.79 17.35
C VAL A 153 9.53 -7.57 16.56
N PHE A 154 10.26 -7.11 15.54
CA PHE A 154 9.83 -6.00 14.69
C PHE A 154 8.61 -6.36 13.85
N ALA A 155 8.58 -7.55 13.23
CA ALA A 155 7.42 -8.02 12.50
C ALA A 155 6.21 -8.15 13.42
N LEU A 156 6.38 -8.65 14.65
CA LEU A 156 5.34 -8.71 15.68
C LEU A 156 4.87 -7.30 16.05
N ILE A 157 5.78 -6.35 16.30
CA ILE A 157 5.44 -4.95 16.59
C ILE A 157 4.68 -4.33 15.42
N VAL A 158 5.14 -4.50 14.18
CA VAL A 158 4.46 -4.00 12.99
C VAL A 158 3.09 -4.65 12.81
N MET A 159 2.97 -5.94 13.09
CA MET A 159 1.70 -6.67 12.98
C MET A 159 0.71 -6.22 14.07
N VAL A 160 1.19 -6.01 15.30
CA VAL A 160 0.41 -5.50 16.43
C VAL A 160 0.02 -4.04 16.20
N VAL A 161 0.95 -3.16 15.85
CA VAL A 161 0.70 -1.74 15.58
C VAL A 161 -0.18 -1.57 14.34
N GLY A 162 0.12 -2.30 13.26
CA GLY A 162 -0.71 -2.36 12.06
C GLY A 162 -2.12 -2.85 12.38
N GLY A 163 -2.24 -3.88 13.21
CA GLY A 163 -3.51 -4.39 13.72
C GLY A 163 -4.27 -3.35 14.55
N ILE A 164 -3.60 -2.68 15.50
CA ILE A 164 -4.20 -1.62 16.33
C ILE A 164 -4.69 -0.47 15.45
N ILE A 165 -3.89 -0.04 14.48
CA ILE A 165 -4.27 0.99 13.52
C ILE A 165 -5.51 0.53 12.75
N LEU A 166 -5.51 -0.69 12.22
CA LEU A 166 -6.63 -1.26 11.46
C LEU A 166 -7.92 -1.37 12.30
N SER A 167 -7.81 -1.87 13.53
CA SER A 167 -8.92 -1.99 14.48
C SER A 167 -9.47 -0.61 14.89
N ALA A 168 -8.61 0.36 15.16
CA ALA A 168 -9.02 1.73 15.47
C ALA A 168 -9.78 2.35 14.29
N PHE A 169 -9.30 2.15 13.06
CA PHE A 169 -9.98 2.61 11.84
C PHE A 169 -11.32 1.91 11.62
N PHE A 170 -11.40 0.60 11.88
CA PHE A 170 -12.63 -0.16 11.76
C PHE A 170 -13.70 0.35 12.74
N VAL A 171 -13.32 0.56 14.00
CA VAL A 171 -14.19 1.14 15.04
C VAL A 171 -14.62 2.56 14.65
N GLN A 172 -13.72 3.37 14.12
CA GLN A 172 -14.05 4.74 13.71
C GLN A 172 -15.06 4.76 12.55
N THR A 173 -14.92 3.83 11.59
CA THR A 173 -15.85 3.69 10.45
C THR A 173 -17.22 3.21 10.91
N MET A 174 -17.28 2.20 11.77
CA MET A 174 -18.53 1.73 12.37
C MET A 174 -19.23 2.81 13.18
N ARG A 175 -18.48 3.56 14.00
CA ARG A 175 -19.03 4.70 14.76
C ARG A 175 -19.55 5.81 13.84
N GLN A 176 -18.92 6.04 12.68
CA GLN A 176 -19.41 7.02 11.70
C GLN A 176 -20.72 6.56 11.04
N VAL A 177 -20.85 5.28 10.69
CA VAL A 177 -22.09 4.69 10.18
C VAL A 177 -23.23 4.80 11.20
N PHE A 178 -22.97 4.43 12.47
CA PHE A 178 -23.98 4.54 13.53
C PHE A 178 -24.39 6.00 13.84
N ARG A 179 -23.44 6.94 13.85
CA ARG A 179 -23.76 8.37 14.03
C ARG A 179 -24.51 8.96 12.84
N GLY A 180 -24.23 8.48 11.63
CA GLY A 180 -24.97 8.87 10.43
C GLY A 180 -26.41 8.37 10.43
N ASN A 181 -26.65 7.11 10.80
CA ASN A 181 -28.01 6.56 10.95
C ASN A 181 -28.84 7.31 11.99
N ARG A 182 -28.24 7.73 13.12
CA ARG A 182 -28.94 8.56 14.12
C ARG A 182 -29.39 9.92 13.56
N LYS A 183 -28.60 10.56 12.69
CA LYS A 183 -28.97 11.84 12.08
C LYS A 183 -30.11 11.69 11.08
N VAL A 184 -30.12 10.63 10.28
CA VAL A 184 -31.19 10.34 9.31
C VAL A 184 -32.51 10.04 10.01
N GLN A 185 -32.50 9.36 11.16
CA GLN A 185 -33.71 9.10 11.94
C GLN A 185 -34.32 10.37 12.57
N MET A 186 -33.51 11.35 12.98
CA MET A 186 -34.02 12.60 13.54
C MET A 186 -34.64 13.54 12.50
N THR A 187 -34.23 13.47 11.23
CA THR A 187 -34.82 14.29 10.15
C THR A 187 -36.17 13.73 9.66
N LYS A 188 -36.43 12.43 9.82
CA LYS A 188 -37.73 11.81 9.45
C LYS A 188 -38.82 11.94 10.53
N SER A 189 -38.46 12.44 11.72
CA SER A 189 -39.35 12.54 12.90
C SER A 189 -39.89 13.97 13.14
N LYS A 190 -39.65 14.91 12.24
CA LYS A 190 -40.26 16.24 12.22
C LYS A 190 -41.15 16.37 11.00
#